data_AF-A0A564FXF9-F1
#
_entry.id   AF-A0A564FXF9-F1
#
_cell.length_a   1.000
_cell.length_b   1.000
_cell.length_c   1.000
_cell.angle_alpha   90.00
_cell.angle_beta   90.00
_cell.angle_gamma   90.00
#
_symmetry.space_group_name_H-M   'P 1'
#
loop_
_entity.id
_entity.type
_entity.pdbx_description
1 polymer ?
#
loop_
_entity_poly.entity_id
_entity_poly.type
_entity_poly.pdbx_seq_one_letter_code
_entity_poly.pdbx_strand_id
1 'polypeptide(L)'
;MTVLRAIGLAGLLLAAGAAYLGWALTSDDGYAAGGRAIKARYGFLSMPHVERQSLRKLALMKAAATCEWELNEAYWDRVYGLYVGDAHGVRAAVFDTLLEEQQRYFRADPDHSRCRAAWSRFGAQGADLPGILHLSGALAPEKAVSVVVDAEGR
;
A
#
# COMPACT_ATOMS: atom_id res chain seq x y z
N MET A 1 46.42 6.90 -25.61
CA MET A 1 46.09 7.47 -24.28
C MET A 1 44.59 7.71 -24.04
N THR A 2 43.73 7.75 -25.05
CA THR A 2 42.29 8.02 -24.90
C THR A 2 41.48 6.83 -24.37
N VAL A 3 41.79 5.61 -24.83
CA VAL A 3 41.05 4.39 -24.45
C VAL A 3 41.21 4.05 -22.96
N LEU A 4 42.43 4.11 -22.41
CA LEU A 4 42.69 3.87 -20.98
C LEU A 4 41.97 4.89 -20.07
N ARG A 5 41.89 6.16 -20.50
CA ARG A 5 41.13 7.19 -19.78
C ARG A 5 39.63 6.94 -19.84
N ALA A 6 39.13 6.51 -21.00
CA ALA A 6 37.73 6.14 -21.16
C ALA A 6 37.34 4.93 -20.29
N ILE A 7 38.19 3.90 -20.24
CA ILE A 7 38.01 2.73 -19.36
C ILE A 7 38.05 3.15 -17.89
N GLY A 8 38.99 4.00 -17.49
CA GLY A 8 39.07 4.53 -16.13
C GLY A 8 37.82 5.32 -15.73
N LEU A 9 37.31 6.18 -16.62
CA LEU A 9 36.06 6.92 -16.41
C LEU A 9 34.86 5.99 -16.32
N ALA A 10 34.76 4.98 -17.19
CA ALA A 10 33.69 3.99 -17.15
C ALA A 10 33.72 3.21 -15.83
N GLY A 11 34.90 2.78 -15.37
CA GLY A 11 35.07 2.12 -14.07
C GLY A 11 34.64 3.00 -12.90
N LEU A 12 35.00 4.28 -12.93
CA LEU A 12 34.62 5.24 -11.88
C LEU A 12 33.10 5.48 -11.85
N LEU A 13 32.46 5.60 -13.02
CA LEU A 13 31.01 5.74 -13.13
C LEU A 13 30.27 4.50 -12.62
N LEU A 14 30.77 3.31 -12.94
CA LEU A 14 30.22 2.05 -12.42
C LEU A 14 30.36 1.96 -10.89
N ALA A 15 31.53 2.31 -10.36
CA ALA A 15 31.76 2.32 -8.91
C ALA A 15 30.84 3.32 -8.19
N ALA A 16 30.72 4.54 -8.72
CA ALA A 16 29.82 5.55 -8.17
C ALA A 16 28.35 5.11 -8.24
N GLY A 17 27.93 4.50 -9.35
CA GLY A 17 26.58 3.95 -9.51
C GLY A 17 26.28 2.81 -8.54
N ALA A 18 27.23 1.91 -8.31
CA ALA A 18 27.10 0.82 -7.34
C ALA A 18 27.04 1.34 -5.91
N ALA A 19 27.86 2.34 -5.57
CA ALA A 19 27.82 2.99 -4.25
C ALA A 19 26.47 3.68 -4.01
N TYR A 20 25.95 4.40 -5.02
CA TYR A 20 24.62 5.02 -4.94
C TYR A 20 23.51 3.98 -4.78
N LEU A 21 23.53 2.90 -5.56
CA LEU A 21 22.53 1.82 -5.45
C LEU A 21 22.59 1.16 -4.07
N GLY A 22 23.78 0.88 -3.56
CA GLY A 22 23.96 0.36 -2.21
C GLY A 22 23.31 1.28 -1.18
N TRP A 23 23.70 2.55 -1.16
CA TRP A 23 23.14 3.54 -0.25
C TRP A 23 21.61 3.71 -0.40
N ALA A 24 21.10 3.78 -1.63
CA ALA A 24 19.68 3.94 -1.93
C ALA A 24 18.82 2.74 -1.46
N LEU A 25 19.39 1.54 -1.41
CA LEU A 25 18.66 0.32 -1.07
C LEU A 25 18.74 -0.03 0.42
N THR A 26 19.76 0.46 1.14
CA THR A 26 20.06 0.05 2.54
C THR A 26 19.89 1.15 3.58
N SER A 27 19.73 2.42 3.19
CA SER A 27 19.53 3.53 4.14
C SER A 27 18.15 4.16 3.98
N ASP A 28 17.63 4.74 5.07
CA ASP A 28 16.35 5.43 5.08
C ASP A 28 16.37 6.68 4.18
N ASP A 29 17.43 7.48 4.29
CA ASP A 29 17.64 8.66 3.43
C ASP A 29 17.73 8.27 1.94
N GLY A 30 18.45 7.18 1.65
CA GLY A 30 18.57 6.65 0.31
C GLY A 30 17.26 6.10 -0.25
N TYR A 31 16.44 5.48 0.60
CA TYR A 31 15.11 5.02 0.24
C TYR A 31 14.22 6.20 -0.17
N ALA A 32 14.22 7.28 0.63
CA ALA A 32 13.48 8.49 0.35
C ALA A 32 13.99 9.25 -0.90
N ALA A 33 15.31 9.28 -1.12
CA ALA A 33 15.94 9.99 -2.24
C ALA A 33 15.73 9.34 -3.62
N GLY A 34 15.31 8.07 -3.67
CA GLY A 34 15.04 7.38 -4.93
C GLY A 34 15.00 5.86 -4.85
N GLY A 35 15.50 5.27 -3.75
CA GLY A 35 15.45 3.83 -3.52
C GLY A 35 14.04 3.24 -3.58
N ARG A 36 13.02 3.98 -3.10
CA ARG A 36 11.61 3.60 -3.22
C ARG A 36 11.19 3.39 -4.68
N ALA A 37 11.52 4.33 -5.57
CA ALA A 37 11.16 4.22 -6.99
C ALA A 37 11.86 3.04 -7.68
N ILE A 38 13.12 2.78 -7.32
CA ILE A 38 13.89 1.64 -7.83
C ILE A 38 13.26 0.32 -7.36
N LYS A 39 12.99 0.20 -6.06
CA LYS A 39 12.34 -0.98 -5.46
C LYS A 39 10.94 -1.21 -6.04
N ALA A 40 10.13 -0.17 -6.20
CA ALA A 40 8.81 -0.27 -6.83
C ALA A 40 8.92 -0.80 -8.26
N ARG A 41 9.83 -0.24 -9.08
CA ARG A 41 10.02 -0.67 -10.47
C ARG A 41 10.51 -2.10 -10.56
N TYR A 42 11.43 -2.50 -9.70
CA TYR A 42 11.83 -3.90 -9.57
C TYR A 42 10.64 -4.79 -9.21
N GLY A 43 9.85 -4.41 -8.19
CA GLY A 43 8.67 -5.17 -7.77
C GLY A 43 7.62 -5.30 -8.86
N PHE A 44 7.36 -4.26 -9.64
CA PHE A 44 6.45 -4.36 -10.80
C PHE A 44 6.93 -5.36 -11.85
N LEU A 45 8.24 -5.57 -11.99
CA LEU A 45 8.80 -6.54 -12.93
C LEU A 45 8.85 -7.97 -12.37
N SER A 46 9.23 -8.13 -11.10
CA SER A 46 9.51 -9.44 -10.49
C SER A 46 8.31 -10.08 -9.78
N MET A 47 7.36 -9.29 -9.29
CA MET A 47 6.24 -9.78 -8.48
C MET A 47 5.19 -10.53 -9.32
N PRO A 48 4.54 -11.58 -8.79
CA PRO A 48 3.40 -12.22 -9.45
C PRO A 48 2.22 -11.27 -9.67
N HIS A 49 1.44 -11.50 -10.74
CA HIS A 49 0.26 -10.67 -11.03
C HIS A 49 -0.78 -10.70 -9.90
N VAL A 50 -1.00 -11.87 -9.31
CA VAL A 50 -1.96 -12.06 -8.19
C VAL A 50 -1.56 -11.22 -6.98
N GLU A 51 -0.27 -11.16 -6.65
CA GLU A 51 0.24 -10.36 -5.54
C GLU A 51 0.12 -8.86 -5.84
N ARG A 52 0.43 -8.42 -7.06
CA ARG A 52 0.19 -7.01 -7.44
C ARG A 52 -1.30 -6.66 -7.38
N GLN A 53 -2.17 -7.58 -7.77
CA GLN A 53 -3.62 -7.35 -7.73
C GLN A 53 -4.14 -7.27 -6.29
N SER A 54 -3.61 -8.08 -5.37
CA SER A 54 -3.97 -7.99 -3.95
C SER A 54 -3.50 -6.67 -3.33
N LEU A 55 -2.26 -6.24 -3.62
CA LEU A 55 -1.74 -4.94 -3.20
C LEU A 55 -2.55 -3.78 -3.77
N ARG A 56 -2.97 -3.88 -5.04
CA ARG A 56 -3.82 -2.86 -5.68
C ARG A 56 -5.18 -2.76 -5.01
N LYS A 57 -5.79 -3.88 -4.63
CA LYS A 57 -7.04 -3.89 -3.86
C LYS A 57 -6.85 -3.25 -2.48
N LEU A 58 -5.77 -3.58 -1.78
CA LEU A 58 -5.44 -2.98 -0.48
C LEU A 58 -5.20 -1.47 -0.59
N ALA A 59 -4.47 -1.03 -1.61
CA ALA A 59 -4.21 0.38 -1.90
C ALA A 59 -5.50 1.14 -2.23
N LEU A 60 -6.39 0.53 -3.02
CA LEU A 60 -7.72 1.06 -3.33
C LEU A 60 -8.55 1.21 -2.05
N MET A 61 -8.51 0.22 -1.16
CA MET A 61 -9.22 0.26 0.12
C MET A 61 -8.69 1.39 1.01
N LYS A 62 -7.37 1.51 1.19
CA LYS A 62 -6.77 2.61 1.97
C LYS A 62 -7.13 3.97 1.39
N ALA A 63 -6.99 4.12 0.07
CA ALA A 63 -7.29 5.38 -0.61
C ALA A 63 -8.76 5.76 -0.52
N ALA A 64 -9.69 4.80 -0.62
CA ALA A 64 -11.11 5.04 -0.45
C ALA A 64 -11.44 5.41 0.99
N ALA A 65 -10.87 4.70 1.98
CA ALA A 65 -11.05 5.02 3.39
C ALA A 65 -10.62 6.47 3.70
N THR A 66 -9.37 6.82 3.34
CA THR A 66 -8.80 8.16 3.58
C THR A 66 -9.45 9.31 2.80
N CYS A 67 -10.31 9.01 1.82
CA CYS A 67 -10.95 10.03 0.99
C CYS A 67 -12.22 10.60 1.62
N GLU A 68 -12.96 9.83 2.44
CA GLU A 68 -14.23 10.28 3.04
C GLU A 68 -14.40 9.88 4.51
N TRP A 69 -13.65 8.89 5.00
CA TRP A 69 -13.74 8.37 6.37
C TRP A 69 -12.43 8.53 7.15
N GLU A 70 -12.53 8.44 8.48
CA GLU A 70 -11.37 8.41 9.36
C GLU A 70 -10.87 6.98 9.54
N LEU A 71 -9.58 6.77 9.26
CA LEU A 71 -8.92 5.48 9.41
C LEU A 71 -8.41 5.31 10.84
N ASN A 72 -8.67 4.14 11.43
CA ASN A 72 -7.98 3.72 12.64
C ASN A 72 -6.54 3.31 12.29
N GLU A 73 -5.62 4.27 12.37
CA GLU A 73 -4.23 4.10 11.97
C GLU A 73 -3.54 2.94 12.74
N ALA A 74 -3.86 2.74 14.03
CA ALA A 74 -3.31 1.62 14.80
C ALA A 74 -3.79 0.25 14.28
N TYR A 75 -5.04 0.15 13.81
CA TYR A 75 -5.51 -1.07 13.15
C TYR A 75 -4.91 -1.19 11.75
N TRP A 76 -4.87 -0.09 11.00
CA TRP A 76 -4.27 -0.04 9.67
C TRP A 76 -2.82 -0.51 9.68
N ASP A 77 -2.01 -0.07 10.65
CA ASP A 77 -0.61 -0.47 10.77
C ASP A 77 -0.44 -1.98 10.96
N ARG A 78 -1.39 -2.63 11.65
CA ARG A 78 -1.42 -4.10 11.76
C ARG A 78 -1.76 -4.76 10.42
N VAL A 79 -2.76 -4.27 9.71
CA VAL A 79 -3.10 -4.74 8.36
C VAL A 79 -1.91 -4.53 7.41
N TYR A 80 -1.27 -3.36 7.47
CA TYR A 80 -0.08 -3.06 6.69
C TYR A 80 1.06 -4.02 7.02
N GLY A 81 1.36 -4.26 8.30
CA GLY A 81 2.39 -5.23 8.70
C GLY A 81 2.11 -6.65 8.22
N LEU A 82 0.85 -7.09 8.20
CA LEU A 82 0.45 -8.42 7.71
C LEU A 82 0.49 -8.56 6.19
N TYR A 83 0.02 -7.55 5.46
CA TYR A 83 -0.20 -7.64 4.02
C TYR A 83 0.85 -6.93 3.17
N VAL A 84 1.66 -6.04 3.75
CA VAL A 84 2.71 -5.30 3.05
C VAL A 84 4.08 -5.66 3.63
N GLY A 85 4.19 -5.76 4.96
CA GLY A 85 5.38 -6.19 5.66
C GLY A 85 6.35 -5.03 5.91
N ASP A 86 7.63 -5.26 5.61
CA ASP A 86 8.70 -4.27 5.80
C ASP A 86 8.44 -3.00 4.99
N ALA A 87 8.37 -1.86 5.69
CA ALA A 87 8.12 -0.53 5.12
C ALA A 87 9.18 -0.08 4.10
N HIS A 88 10.40 -0.62 4.18
CA HIS A 88 11.46 -0.39 3.21
C HIS A 88 11.61 -1.52 2.19
N GLY A 89 10.71 -2.50 2.22
CA GLY A 89 10.68 -3.63 1.32
C GLY A 89 10.20 -3.28 -0.09
N VAL A 90 10.42 -4.20 -1.03
CA VAL A 90 9.92 -4.09 -2.42
C VAL A 90 8.40 -4.02 -2.44
N ARG A 91 7.74 -4.80 -1.58
CA ARG A 91 6.28 -4.86 -1.49
C ARG A 91 5.66 -3.56 -0.99
N ALA A 92 6.28 -2.93 0.01
CA ALA A 92 5.91 -1.59 0.47
C ALA A 92 6.07 -0.55 -0.63
N ALA A 93 7.21 -0.54 -1.33
CA ALA A 93 7.43 0.39 -2.43
C ALA A 93 6.37 0.26 -3.53
N VAL A 94 6.00 -0.96 -3.93
CA VAL A 94 4.91 -1.21 -4.90
C VAL A 94 3.56 -0.76 -4.35
N PHE A 95 3.24 -1.11 -3.11
CA PHE A 95 2.00 -0.69 -2.46
C PHE A 95 1.88 0.84 -2.43
N ASP A 96 2.92 1.55 -2.04
CA ASP A 96 2.88 3.00 -1.93
C ASP A 96 2.72 3.66 -3.32
N THR A 97 3.35 3.13 -4.36
CA THR A 97 3.13 3.61 -5.74
C THR A 97 1.67 3.41 -6.16
N LEU A 98 1.10 2.24 -5.90
CA LEU A 98 -0.31 1.96 -6.20
C LEU A 98 -1.25 2.87 -5.38
N LEU A 99 -0.93 3.10 -4.11
CA LEU A 99 -1.69 3.98 -3.23
C LEU A 99 -1.71 5.41 -3.77
N GLU A 100 -0.56 5.94 -4.17
CA GLU A 100 -0.44 7.26 -4.75
C GLU A 100 -1.24 7.40 -6.05
N GLU A 101 -1.27 6.35 -6.90
CA GLU A 101 -2.14 6.30 -8.06
C GLU A 101 -3.64 6.35 -7.69
N GLN A 102 -4.08 5.56 -6.70
CA GLN A 102 -5.48 5.54 -6.28
C GLN A 102 -5.90 6.86 -5.64
N GLN A 103 -5.04 7.45 -4.80
CA GLN A 103 -5.31 8.75 -4.19
C GLN A 103 -5.41 9.85 -5.24
N ARG A 104 -4.55 9.86 -6.27
CA ARG A 104 -4.69 10.81 -7.39
C ARG A 104 -5.98 10.59 -8.17
N TYR A 105 -6.36 9.33 -8.40
CA TYR A 105 -7.60 8.98 -9.09
C TYR A 105 -8.86 9.48 -8.35
N PHE A 106 -8.88 9.40 -7.02
CA PHE A 106 -9.97 9.92 -6.21
C PHE A 106 -9.93 11.44 -6.03
N ARG A 107 -8.74 12.04 -5.85
CA ARG A 107 -8.59 13.52 -5.79
C ARG A 107 -9.06 14.23 -7.06
N ALA A 108 -9.03 13.55 -8.20
CA ALA A 108 -9.53 14.06 -9.47
C ALA A 108 -11.08 14.00 -9.59
N ASP A 109 -11.80 13.52 -8.58
CA ASP A 109 -13.25 13.37 -8.56
C ASP A 109 -13.90 14.28 -7.50
N PRO A 110 -14.33 15.50 -7.87
CA PRO A 110 -14.78 16.51 -6.92
C PRO A 110 -16.04 16.12 -6.13
N ASP A 111 -16.90 15.28 -6.73
CA ASP A 111 -18.15 14.85 -6.10
C ASP A 111 -18.01 13.57 -5.27
N HIS A 112 -16.77 13.07 -5.11
CA HIS A 112 -16.43 11.87 -4.33
C HIS A 112 -17.26 10.62 -4.71
N SER A 113 -17.82 10.60 -5.93
CA SER A 113 -18.68 9.55 -6.44
C SER A 113 -17.93 8.22 -6.60
N ARG A 114 -16.69 8.29 -7.09
CA ARG A 114 -15.77 7.17 -7.27
C ARG A 114 -15.31 6.60 -5.95
N CYS A 115 -15.09 7.44 -4.94
CA CYS A 115 -14.76 7.02 -3.58
C CYS A 115 -15.89 6.17 -3.00
N ARG A 116 -17.12 6.71 -2.99
CA ARG A 116 -18.31 5.99 -2.50
C ARG A 116 -18.57 4.69 -3.25
N ALA A 117 -18.41 4.70 -4.57
CA ALA A 117 -18.54 3.50 -5.39
C ALA A 117 -17.42 2.47 -5.16
N ALA A 118 -16.21 2.91 -4.83
CA ALA A 118 -15.13 2.01 -4.45
C ALA A 118 -15.39 1.42 -3.06
N TRP A 119 -15.84 2.23 -2.11
CA TRP A 119 -16.16 1.79 -0.76
C TRP A 119 -17.31 0.80 -0.69
N SER A 120 -18.39 1.03 -1.45
CA SER A 120 -19.53 0.11 -1.50
C SER A 120 -19.15 -1.29 -2.00
N ARG A 121 -18.04 -1.41 -2.75
CA ARG A 121 -17.48 -2.71 -3.18
C ARG A 121 -16.71 -3.43 -2.08
N PHE A 122 -16.22 -2.72 -1.06
CA PHE A 122 -15.52 -3.32 0.07
C PHE A 122 -16.47 -3.72 1.20
N GLY A 123 -17.68 -3.12 1.28
CA GLY A 123 -18.66 -3.29 2.35
C GLY A 123 -18.92 -4.71 2.88
N ALA A 124 -19.37 -4.77 4.14
CA ALA A 124 -19.77 -5.89 5.02
C ALA A 124 -18.88 -7.16 5.10
N GLN A 125 -18.20 -7.59 4.04
CA GLN A 125 -17.40 -8.83 4.00
C GLN A 125 -15.96 -8.62 3.49
N GLY A 126 -15.58 -7.43 3.04
CA GLY A 126 -14.18 -7.08 2.81
C GLY A 126 -13.51 -6.66 4.12
N ALA A 127 -12.38 -7.27 4.47
CA ALA A 127 -11.44 -6.89 5.54
C ALA A 127 -12.05 -6.10 6.72
N ASP A 128 -12.65 -6.78 7.71
CA ASP A 128 -13.14 -6.24 9.00
C ASP A 128 -13.17 -4.70 9.13
N LEU A 129 -14.00 -4.08 8.28
CA LEU A 129 -14.03 -2.62 8.07
C LEU A 129 -14.36 -1.82 9.34
N PRO A 130 -15.23 -2.30 10.26
CA PRO A 130 -15.45 -1.62 11.53
C PRO A 130 -14.19 -1.51 12.39
N GLY A 131 -13.25 -2.46 12.28
CA GLY A 131 -11.96 -2.38 12.97
C GLY A 131 -10.99 -1.39 12.32
N ILE A 132 -11.07 -1.26 10.99
CA ILE A 132 -10.21 -0.39 10.17
C ILE A 132 -10.65 1.08 10.24
N LEU A 133 -11.94 1.36 10.35
CA LEU A 133 -12.46 2.72 10.45
C LEU A 133 -12.66 3.13 11.91
N HIS A 134 -12.49 4.42 12.18
CA HIS A 134 -13.14 4.99 13.35
C HIS A 134 -14.64 5.10 13.06
N LEU A 135 -15.47 4.55 13.95
CA LEU A 135 -16.90 4.86 13.97
C LEU A 135 -17.07 6.31 14.41
N SER A 136 -16.85 7.26 13.49
CA SER A 136 -17.16 8.67 13.72
C SER A 136 -18.68 8.77 13.93
N GLY A 137 -19.12 9.25 15.09
CA GLY A 137 -20.46 9.03 15.65
C GLY A 137 -21.66 9.33 14.73
N ALA A 138 -22.73 8.54 14.97
CA ALA A 138 -24.06 8.45 14.32
C ALA A 138 -24.12 7.44 13.15
N LEU A 139 -24.72 6.24 13.26
CA LEU A 139 -25.71 5.71 14.17
C LEU A 139 -25.33 4.28 14.63
N ALA A 140 -25.51 3.99 15.92
CA ALA A 140 -25.82 2.64 16.38
C ALA A 140 -27.36 2.54 16.55
N PRO A 141 -27.96 1.35 16.63
CA PRO A 141 -27.71 0.09 15.92
C PRO A 141 -29.02 -0.48 15.35
N GLU A 142 -29.03 -1.13 14.18
CA GLU A 142 -30.12 -2.06 13.85
C GLU A 142 -29.64 -3.50 13.92
N LYS A 143 -29.99 -4.11 15.06
CA LYS A 143 -30.43 -5.51 15.22
C LYS A 143 -29.91 -6.49 14.16
N ALA A 144 -28.81 -7.16 14.46
CA ALA A 144 -28.69 -8.57 14.11
C ALA A 144 -29.42 -9.39 15.19
N VAL A 145 -30.73 -9.56 15.01
CA VAL A 145 -31.53 -10.53 15.76
C VAL A 145 -31.14 -11.93 15.29
N SER A 146 -30.80 -12.75 16.30
CA SER A 146 -30.83 -14.22 16.39
C SER A 146 -30.05 -15.05 15.37
N VAL A 147 -28.90 -15.58 15.82
CA VAL A 147 -28.62 -17.02 15.70
C VAL A 147 -27.85 -17.46 16.96
N VAL A 148 -28.57 -18.04 17.93
CA VAL A 148 -28.04 -19.15 18.73
C VAL A 148 -29.09 -20.24 18.64
N VAL A 149 -28.82 -21.18 17.73
CA VAL A 149 -29.30 -22.54 17.86
C VAL A 149 -28.56 -23.11 19.06
N ASP A 150 -29.26 -23.37 20.16
CA ASP A 150 -28.79 -24.32 21.15
C ASP A 150 -29.71 -25.54 21.07
N ALA A 151 -29.25 -26.51 20.30
CA ALA A 151 -29.57 -27.90 20.53
C ALA A 151 -28.59 -28.36 21.63
N GLU A 152 -29.10 -28.85 22.76
CA GLU A 152 -28.75 -30.15 23.38
C GLU A 152 -29.07 -30.20 24.90
N GLY A 153 -30.08 -31.00 25.25
CA GLY A 153 -30.09 -31.94 26.38
C GLY A 153 -29.76 -31.50 27.81
N ARG A 154 -30.81 -31.42 28.65
CA ARG A 154 -30.99 -32.34 29.80
C ARG A 154 -32.43 -32.29 30.32
#